data_AF-A0A6I6FET4-F1
#
_entry.id   AF-A0A6I6FET4-F1
#
_cell.length_a   1.000
_cell.length_b   1.000
_cell.length_c   1.000
_cell.angle_alpha   90.00
_cell.angle_beta   90.00
_cell.angle_gamma   90.00
#
_symmetry.space_group_name_H-M   'P 1'
#
loop_
_entity.id
_entity.type
_entity.pdbx_description
1 polymer ?
#
loop_
_entity_poly.entity_id
_entity_poly.type
_entity_poly.pdbx_seq_one_letter_code
_entity_poly.pdbx_strand_id
1 'polypeptide(L)'
;MAVRRPRRRRLKKQTRGKLRLWGAVAAVAVVVWVARNWSMVWPVLVAVLAVAVLGGGGWALLRAHRLAVGQDRAWRAQEEARARELSMAEVDGLSWQEFETYVAELCRRDGCTEVVVSGRSGDLGADVVGFLADGRKLVVQCKKYAASRSVSSQDVQKFVGTARPEHGADVALFVTTCRAFTRDALGLALRQDIVAMHRDLLGAWVRGAHLETLIPLNGSGGGTGRRRPST
;
A
#
# COMPACT_ATOMS: atom_id res chain seq x y z
N MET A 1 -70.06 11.23 47.90
CA MET A 1 -69.31 11.11 46.62
C MET A 1 -68.84 9.68 46.44
N ALA A 2 -69.41 8.92 45.49
CA ALA A 2 -69.03 7.54 45.21
C ALA A 2 -68.41 7.45 43.81
N VAL A 3 -67.12 7.09 43.73
CA VAL A 3 -66.36 7.00 42.48
C VAL A 3 -66.65 5.66 41.80
N ARG A 4 -67.31 5.70 40.63
CA ARG A 4 -67.49 4.55 39.73
C ARG A 4 -66.14 4.16 39.07
N ARG A 5 -65.74 2.89 39.20
CA ARG A 5 -64.54 2.31 38.55
C ARG A 5 -64.77 2.04 37.04
N PRO A 6 -63.71 2.05 36.18
CA PRO A 6 -63.87 2.09 34.72
C PRO A 6 -63.90 0.70 34.04
N ARG A 7 -64.83 0.55 33.09
CA ARG A 7 -65.16 -0.69 32.34
C ARG A 7 -64.36 -0.86 31.03
N ARG A 8 -63.16 -0.27 30.88
CA ARG A 8 -62.43 -0.16 29.59
C ARG A 8 -61.28 -1.17 29.33
N ARG A 9 -60.92 -2.07 30.26
CA ARG A 9 -59.78 -3.00 30.08
C ARG A 9 -60.09 -4.31 29.32
N ARG A 10 -61.35 -4.62 28.98
CA ARG A 10 -61.75 -5.97 28.49
C ARG A 10 -61.66 -6.19 26.96
N LEU A 11 -61.63 -5.15 26.12
CA LEU A 11 -61.69 -5.33 24.65
C LEU A 11 -60.33 -5.66 23.98
N LYS A 12 -59.18 -5.32 24.58
CA LYS A 12 -57.84 -5.63 24.02
C LYS A 12 -57.38 -7.09 24.23
N LYS A 13 -58.04 -7.85 25.11
CA LYS A 13 -57.66 -9.25 25.42
C LYS A 13 -58.27 -10.24 24.42
N GLN A 14 -59.42 -9.91 23.83
CA GLN A 14 -60.17 -10.79 22.94
C GLN A 14 -59.56 -10.89 21.53
N THR A 15 -58.98 -9.80 21.01
CA THR A 15 -58.33 -9.77 19.69
C THR A 15 -56.99 -10.50 19.65
N ARG A 16 -56.21 -10.48 20.74
CA ARG A 16 -54.95 -11.25 20.86
C ARG A 16 -55.20 -12.77 20.91
N GLY A 17 -56.28 -13.20 21.56
CA GLY A 17 -56.69 -14.61 21.58
C GLY A 17 -57.08 -15.11 20.19
N LYS A 18 -57.86 -14.30 19.45
CA LYS A 18 -58.24 -14.59 18.06
C LYS A 18 -57.03 -14.67 17.13
N LEU A 19 -56.08 -13.72 17.17
CA LEU A 19 -54.88 -13.78 16.32
C LEU A 19 -54.03 -15.04 16.57
N ARG A 20 -53.88 -15.46 17.83
CA ARG A 20 -53.14 -16.69 18.16
C ARG A 20 -53.87 -17.94 17.66
N LEU A 21 -55.20 -17.95 17.78
CA LEU A 21 -56.03 -19.04 17.27
C LEU A 21 -55.95 -19.15 15.74
N TRP A 22 -56.11 -18.04 15.02
CA TRP A 22 -55.97 -17.99 13.56
C TRP A 22 -54.56 -18.33 13.09
N GLY A 23 -53.52 -17.89 13.82
CA GLY A 23 -52.14 -18.28 13.56
C GLY A 23 -51.88 -19.79 13.75
N ALA A 24 -52.48 -20.38 14.79
CA ALA A 24 -52.40 -21.83 15.01
C ALA A 24 -53.14 -22.61 13.91
N VAL A 25 -54.33 -22.16 13.50
CA VAL A 25 -55.10 -22.76 12.40
C VAL A 25 -54.33 -22.68 11.09
N ALA A 26 -53.73 -21.53 10.78
CA ALA A 26 -52.90 -21.36 9.59
C ALA A 26 -51.66 -22.27 9.61
N ALA A 27 -50.99 -22.39 10.76
CA ALA A 27 -49.85 -23.29 10.92
C ALA A 27 -50.26 -24.76 10.70
N VAL A 28 -51.38 -25.20 11.28
CA VAL A 28 -51.91 -26.56 11.07
C VAL A 28 -52.28 -26.79 9.61
N ALA A 29 -52.92 -25.82 8.95
CA ALA A 29 -53.26 -25.92 7.54
C ALA A 29 -52.01 -26.04 6.65
N VAL A 30 -50.93 -25.31 6.95
CA VAL A 30 -49.63 -25.44 6.27
C VAL A 30 -49.03 -26.82 6.50
N VAL A 31 -49.05 -27.33 7.73
CA VAL A 31 -48.53 -28.67 8.04
C VAL A 31 -49.29 -29.76 7.27
N VAL A 32 -50.63 -29.70 7.26
CA VAL A 32 -51.46 -30.66 6.51
C VAL A 32 -51.21 -30.56 5.01
N TRP A 33 -51.05 -29.33 4.48
CA TRP A 33 -50.74 -29.12 3.06
C TRP A 33 -49.35 -29.66 2.70
N VAL A 34 -48.33 -29.42 3.53
CA VAL A 34 -46.96 -29.94 3.34
C VAL A 34 -46.95 -31.47 3.41
N ALA A 35 -47.66 -32.07 4.37
CA ALA A 35 -47.76 -33.53 4.49
C ALA A 35 -48.45 -34.16 3.27
N ARG A 36 -49.51 -33.52 2.75
CA ARG A 36 -50.24 -33.99 1.56
C ARG A 36 -49.44 -33.84 0.27
N ASN A 37 -48.67 -32.76 0.14
CA ASN A 37 -47.85 -32.47 -1.03
C ASN A 37 -46.37 -32.84 -0.81
N TRP A 38 -46.11 -33.79 0.10
CA TRP A 38 -44.75 -34.17 0.50
C TRP A 38 -43.88 -34.56 -0.69
N SER A 39 -44.46 -35.26 -1.68
CA SER A 39 -43.82 -35.66 -2.94
C SER A 39 -43.26 -34.48 -3.76
N MET A 40 -43.85 -33.29 -3.66
CA MET A 40 -43.36 -32.07 -4.31
C MET A 40 -42.41 -31.25 -3.41
N VAL A 41 -42.57 -31.35 -2.08
CA VAL A 41 -41.78 -30.58 -1.11
C VAL A 41 -40.37 -31.15 -0.92
N TRP A 42 -40.25 -32.48 -0.79
CA TRP A 42 -38.96 -33.11 -0.49
C TRP A 42 -37.86 -32.86 -1.56
N PRO A 43 -38.14 -32.85 -2.89
CA PRO A 43 -37.11 -32.59 -3.90
C PRO A 43 -36.63 -31.13 -3.86
N VAL A 44 -37.50 -30.18 -3.55
CA VAL A 44 -37.15 -28.76 -3.40
C VAL A 44 -36.24 -28.57 -2.19
N LEU A 45 -36.53 -29.23 -1.07
CA LEU A 45 -35.66 -29.19 0.11
C LEU A 45 -34.27 -29.77 -0.19
N VAL A 46 -34.22 -30.89 -0.92
CA VAL A 46 -32.94 -31.49 -1.36
C VAL A 46 -32.20 -30.55 -2.31
N ALA A 47 -32.88 -29.91 -3.26
CA ALA A 47 -32.27 -28.96 -4.18
C ALA A 47 -31.71 -27.71 -3.46
N VAL A 48 -32.46 -27.14 -2.52
CA VAL A 48 -32.00 -26.01 -1.69
C VAL A 48 -30.79 -26.40 -0.85
N LEU A 49 -30.82 -27.60 -0.24
CA LEU A 49 -29.69 -28.11 0.52
C LEU A 49 -28.46 -28.32 -0.39
N ALA A 50 -28.64 -28.90 -1.58
CA ALA A 50 -27.57 -29.09 -2.54
C ALA A 50 -26.95 -27.76 -2.98
N VAL A 51 -27.78 -26.75 -3.29
CA VAL A 51 -27.30 -25.40 -3.64
C VAL A 51 -26.57 -24.76 -2.46
N ALA A 52 -27.07 -24.91 -1.22
CA ALA A 52 -26.41 -24.38 -0.03
C ALA A 52 -25.04 -25.04 0.21
N VAL A 53 -24.95 -26.36 0.04
CA VAL A 53 -23.69 -27.11 0.17
C VAL A 53 -22.70 -26.71 -0.93
N LEU A 54 -23.13 -26.65 -2.18
CA LEU A 54 -22.28 -26.27 -3.32
C LEU A 54 -21.81 -24.82 -3.20
N GLY A 55 -22.71 -23.89 -2.85
CA GLY A 55 -22.39 -22.48 -2.64
C GLY A 55 -21.46 -22.26 -1.45
N GLY A 56 -21.72 -22.93 -0.33
CA GLY A 56 -20.87 -22.87 0.87
C GLY A 56 -19.48 -23.46 0.63
N GLY A 57 -19.41 -24.61 -0.04
CA GLY A 57 -18.14 -25.24 -0.44
C GLY A 57 -17.33 -24.38 -1.40
N GLY A 58 -17.97 -23.85 -2.44
CA GLY A 58 -17.33 -22.92 -3.38
C GLY A 58 -16.83 -21.64 -2.70
N TRP A 59 -17.63 -21.05 -1.81
CA TRP A 59 -17.21 -19.88 -1.03
C TRP A 59 -16.03 -20.20 -0.10
N ALA A 60 -16.06 -21.34 0.59
CA ALA A 60 -14.97 -21.77 1.46
C ALA A 60 -13.66 -22.00 0.68
N LEU A 61 -13.73 -22.64 -0.48
CA LEU A 61 -12.57 -22.83 -1.37
C LEU A 61 -12.03 -21.50 -1.89
N LEU A 62 -12.89 -20.60 -2.35
CA LEU A 62 -12.48 -19.26 -2.79
C LEU A 62 -11.84 -18.47 -1.65
N ARG A 63 -12.39 -18.57 -0.43
CA ARG A 63 -11.83 -17.92 0.77
C ARG A 63 -10.47 -18.50 1.12
N ALA A 64 -10.32 -19.83 1.13
CA ALA A 64 -9.05 -20.50 1.39
C ALA A 64 -7.98 -20.11 0.35
N HIS A 65 -8.33 -20.13 -0.93
CA HIS A 65 -7.44 -19.70 -2.02
C HIS A 65 -7.02 -18.22 -1.87
N ARG A 66 -7.97 -17.32 -1.57
CA ARG A 66 -7.67 -15.89 -1.35
C ARG A 66 -6.75 -15.68 -0.14
N LEU A 67 -6.93 -16.44 0.93
CA LEU A 67 -6.08 -16.35 2.13
C LEU A 67 -4.67 -16.89 1.84
N ALA A 68 -4.55 -18.04 1.18
CA ALA A 68 -3.26 -18.63 0.81
C ALA A 68 -2.46 -17.68 -0.10
N VAL A 69 -3.07 -17.16 -1.17
CA VAL A 69 -2.39 -16.21 -2.08
C VAL A 69 -2.04 -14.89 -1.38
N GLY A 70 -2.86 -14.45 -0.42
CA GLY A 70 -2.58 -13.25 0.37
C GLY A 70 -1.37 -13.40 1.29
N GLN A 71 -1.26 -14.56 1.96
CA GLN A 71 -0.12 -14.87 2.85
C GLN A 71 1.18 -14.98 2.06
N ASP A 72 1.18 -15.65 0.91
CA ASP A 72 2.35 -15.76 0.04
C ASP A 72 2.88 -14.40 -0.42
N ARG A 73 1.98 -13.51 -0.85
CA ARG A 73 2.38 -12.17 -1.29
C ARG A 73 2.98 -11.36 -0.16
N ALA A 74 2.39 -11.43 1.03
CA ALA A 74 2.90 -10.75 2.20
C ALA A 74 4.27 -11.31 2.64
N TRP A 75 4.43 -12.64 2.59
CA TRP A 75 5.68 -13.31 2.88
C TRP A 75 6.80 -12.89 1.92
N ARG A 76 6.56 -12.98 0.60
CA ARG A 76 7.53 -12.54 -0.42
C ARG A 76 7.88 -11.06 -0.28
N ALA A 77 6.90 -10.20 -0.02
CA ALA A 77 7.15 -8.78 0.21
C ALA A 77 8.03 -8.53 1.46
N GLN A 78 7.84 -9.31 2.53
CA GLN A 78 8.68 -9.22 3.73
C GLN A 78 10.09 -9.75 3.48
N GLU A 79 10.24 -10.86 2.77
CA GLU A 79 11.54 -11.39 2.37
C GLU A 79 12.30 -10.39 1.49
N GLU A 80 11.62 -9.80 0.50
CA GLU A 80 12.21 -8.76 -0.33
C GLU A 80 12.63 -7.54 0.48
N ALA A 81 11.80 -7.08 1.42
CA ALA A 81 12.13 -5.96 2.29
C ALA A 81 13.34 -6.27 3.17
N ARG A 82 13.39 -7.46 3.79
CA ARG A 82 14.54 -7.91 4.59
C ARG A 82 15.81 -7.98 3.76
N ALA A 83 15.73 -8.53 2.55
CA ALA A 83 16.87 -8.60 1.64
C ALA A 83 17.37 -7.21 1.23
N ARG A 84 16.48 -6.21 1.05
CA ARG A 84 16.88 -4.81 0.84
C ARG A 84 17.52 -4.20 2.09
N GLU A 85 17.02 -4.52 3.27
CA GLU A 85 17.63 -4.04 4.52
C GLU A 85 19.03 -4.61 4.73
N LEU A 86 19.22 -5.90 4.48
CA LEU A 86 20.53 -6.56 4.54
C LEU A 86 21.51 -5.94 3.55
N SER A 87 21.08 -5.66 2.31
CA SER A 87 21.96 -5.02 1.32
C SER A 87 22.30 -3.57 1.67
N MET A 88 21.42 -2.87 2.41
CA MET A 88 21.69 -1.52 2.88
C MET A 88 22.63 -1.47 4.10
N ALA A 89 22.93 -2.61 4.75
CA ALA A 89 23.81 -2.63 5.91
C ALA A 89 25.24 -2.18 5.56
N GLU A 90 25.74 -2.56 4.38
CA GLU A 90 27.03 -2.10 3.85
C GLU A 90 27.00 -0.58 3.61
N VAL A 91 25.94 -0.09 2.95
CA VAL A 91 25.74 1.34 2.65
C VAL A 91 25.64 2.19 3.93
N ASP A 92 25.04 1.68 4.99
CA ASP A 92 24.94 2.38 6.27
C ASP A 92 26.30 2.58 6.95
N GLY A 93 27.24 1.65 6.72
CA GLY A 93 28.62 1.70 7.21
C GLY A 93 29.51 2.69 6.48
N LEU A 94 29.17 3.07 5.25
CA LEU A 94 29.96 4.02 4.44
C LEU A 94 29.98 5.42 5.07
N SER A 95 31.12 6.11 4.98
CA SER A 95 31.19 7.57 5.16
C SER A 95 30.39 8.29 4.08
N TRP A 96 30.21 9.61 4.21
CA TRP A 96 29.45 10.37 3.22
C TRP A 96 30.17 10.42 1.86
N GLN A 97 31.51 10.51 1.84
CA GLN A 97 32.31 10.48 0.61
C GLN A 97 32.29 9.11 -0.07
N GLU A 98 32.39 8.04 0.74
CA GLU A 98 32.30 6.67 0.22
C GLU A 98 30.91 6.41 -0.35
N PHE A 99 29.86 6.97 0.26
CA PHE A 99 28.50 6.85 -0.26
C PHE A 99 28.35 7.53 -1.64
N GLU A 100 28.91 8.73 -1.84
CA GLU A 100 28.91 9.40 -3.16
C GLU A 100 29.66 8.57 -4.21
N THR A 101 30.83 8.06 -3.84
CA THR A 101 31.63 7.17 -4.70
C THR A 101 30.86 5.91 -5.06
N TYR A 102 30.19 5.32 -4.09
CA TYR A 102 29.38 4.12 -4.27
C TYR A 102 28.18 4.36 -5.20
N VAL A 103 27.49 5.49 -5.06
CA VAL A 103 26.41 5.88 -5.98
C VAL A 103 26.95 6.06 -7.41
N ALA A 104 28.14 6.64 -7.57
CA ALA A 104 28.79 6.73 -8.88
C ALA A 104 29.14 5.35 -9.47
N GLU A 105 29.54 4.38 -8.64
CA GLU A 105 29.76 3.00 -9.08
C GLU A 105 28.47 2.32 -9.53
N LEU A 106 27.35 2.54 -8.82
CA LEU A 106 26.04 2.05 -9.26
C LEU A 106 25.62 2.67 -10.61
N CYS A 107 25.85 3.97 -10.81
CA CYS A 107 25.63 4.61 -12.11
C CYS A 107 26.46 3.93 -13.21
N ARG A 108 27.75 3.72 -12.98
CA ARG A 108 28.65 3.04 -13.94
C ARG A 108 28.20 1.61 -14.24
N ARG A 109 27.81 0.85 -13.21
CA ARG A 109 27.29 -0.51 -13.34
C ARG A 109 26.08 -0.56 -14.28
N ASP A 110 25.24 0.45 -14.22
CA ASP A 110 24.02 0.54 -15.01
C ASP A 110 24.23 1.16 -16.40
N GLY A 111 25.48 1.36 -16.82
CA GLY A 111 25.83 1.83 -18.16
C GLY A 111 25.95 3.35 -18.30
N CYS A 112 25.95 4.10 -17.19
CA CYS A 112 26.22 5.54 -17.27
C CYS A 112 27.67 5.79 -17.67
N THR A 113 27.88 6.78 -18.52
CA THR A 113 29.20 7.18 -19.04
C THR A 113 29.66 8.50 -18.41
N GLU A 114 30.98 8.75 -18.49
CA GLU A 114 31.64 9.96 -17.97
C GLU A 114 31.26 10.30 -16.52
N VAL A 115 31.07 9.26 -15.70
CA VAL A 115 30.64 9.44 -14.31
C VAL A 115 31.78 9.99 -13.47
N VAL A 116 31.61 11.21 -12.96
CA VAL A 116 32.55 11.93 -12.09
C VAL A 116 31.90 12.20 -10.74
N VAL A 117 32.65 11.93 -9.67
CA VAL A 117 32.29 12.31 -8.29
C VAL A 117 32.85 13.71 -8.02
N SER A 118 32.00 14.63 -7.58
CA SER A 118 32.42 15.94 -7.11
C SER A 118 32.84 15.85 -5.66
N GLY A 119 34.15 15.89 -5.40
CA GLY A 119 34.69 15.88 -4.03
C GLY A 119 34.90 17.28 -3.43
N ARG A 120 34.34 18.34 -4.03
CA ARG A 120 34.67 19.73 -3.64
C ARG A 120 33.56 20.37 -2.81
N SER A 121 33.96 21.00 -1.71
CA SER A 121 33.13 21.98 -1.04
C SER A 121 32.68 23.05 -2.04
N GLY A 122 31.37 23.29 -2.14
CA GLY A 122 30.80 24.33 -3.01
C GLY A 122 30.36 23.86 -4.39
N ASP A 123 30.22 22.56 -4.63
CA ASP A 123 29.68 21.98 -5.86
C ASP A 123 28.17 22.17 -6.08
N LEU A 124 27.55 23.04 -5.27
CA LEU A 124 26.16 23.43 -5.36
C LEU A 124 25.19 22.23 -5.35
N GLY A 125 25.63 21.10 -4.80
CA GLY A 125 24.81 19.90 -4.62
C GLY A 125 24.78 18.93 -5.80
N ALA A 126 25.75 19.02 -6.72
CA ALA A 126 26.00 17.98 -7.73
C ALA A 126 27.14 17.05 -7.28
N ASP A 127 26.81 16.11 -6.39
CA ASP A 127 27.79 15.20 -5.78
C ASP A 127 28.29 14.15 -6.82
N VAL A 128 27.44 13.75 -7.78
CA VAL A 128 27.84 12.92 -8.93
C VAL A 128 27.23 13.47 -10.23
N VAL A 129 28.02 13.50 -11.30
CA VAL A 129 27.57 13.91 -12.64
C VAL A 129 28.02 12.87 -13.67
N GLY A 130 27.18 12.59 -14.66
CA GLY A 130 27.53 11.74 -15.79
C GLY A 130 26.43 11.77 -16.86
N PHE A 131 26.40 10.76 -17.71
CA PHE A 131 25.37 10.61 -18.74
C PHE A 131 24.72 9.24 -18.66
N LEU A 132 23.41 9.17 -18.81
CA LEU A 132 22.69 7.90 -18.97
C LEU A 132 23.07 7.25 -20.31
N ALA A 133 22.73 5.96 -20.47
CA ALA A 133 23.01 5.22 -21.70
C ALA A 133 22.35 5.85 -22.96
N ASP A 134 21.26 6.61 -22.78
CA ASP A 134 20.56 7.35 -23.84
C ASP A 134 21.15 8.75 -24.11
N GLY A 135 22.24 9.12 -23.43
CA GLY A 135 22.95 10.39 -23.61
C GLY A 135 22.41 11.56 -22.80
N ARG A 136 21.33 11.38 -22.00
CA ARG A 136 20.83 12.43 -21.10
C ARG A 136 21.80 12.69 -19.95
N LYS A 137 22.06 13.95 -19.65
CA LYS A 137 22.93 14.35 -18.54
C LYS A 137 22.25 14.04 -17.20
N LEU A 138 22.89 13.18 -16.42
CA LEU A 138 22.50 12.80 -15.07
C LEU A 138 23.27 13.66 -14.06
N VAL A 139 22.53 14.31 -13.15
CA VAL A 139 23.10 14.99 -11.99
C VAL A 139 22.49 14.40 -10.73
N VAL A 140 23.33 14.02 -9.80
CA VAL A 140 22.95 13.31 -8.59
C VAL A 140 23.38 14.09 -7.35
N GLN A 141 22.44 14.30 -6.44
CA GLN A 141 22.71 14.72 -5.07
C GLN A 141 22.59 13.51 -4.15
N CYS A 142 23.62 13.26 -3.36
CA CYS A 142 23.65 12.25 -2.30
C CYS A 142 23.48 12.92 -0.93
N LYS A 143 22.54 12.43 -0.13
CA LYS A 143 22.39 12.82 1.29
C LYS A 143 22.34 11.60 2.19
N LYS A 144 23.40 11.40 2.97
CA LYS A 144 23.42 10.43 4.05
C LYS A 144 22.75 10.99 5.29
N TYR A 145 21.59 10.43 5.64
CA TYR A 145 20.85 10.77 6.85
C TYR A 145 20.62 9.55 7.71
N ALA A 146 20.45 9.77 9.02
CA ALA A 146 19.98 8.74 9.94
C ALA A 146 18.58 8.25 9.53
N ALA A 147 18.29 6.97 9.76
CA ALA A 147 17.04 6.34 9.33
C ALA A 147 15.77 6.99 9.90
N SER A 148 15.87 7.67 11.05
CA SER A 148 14.75 8.38 11.70
C SER A 148 14.48 9.77 11.11
N ARG A 149 15.41 10.33 10.32
CA ARG A 149 15.27 11.66 9.71
C ARG A 149 14.53 11.55 8.38
N SER A 150 13.82 12.61 8.02
CA SER A 150 13.22 12.77 6.69
C SER A 150 13.95 13.85 5.90
N VAL A 151 14.02 13.69 4.58
CA VAL A 151 14.47 14.76 3.68
C VAL A 151 13.44 15.88 3.69
N SER A 152 13.89 17.11 3.95
CA SER A 152 13.03 18.28 4.03
C SER A 152 12.77 18.92 2.66
N SER A 153 11.72 19.74 2.55
CA SER A 153 11.49 20.48 1.30
C SER A 153 12.62 21.46 0.99
N GLN A 154 13.33 21.95 2.01
CA GLN A 154 14.45 22.86 1.84
C GLN A 154 15.64 22.17 1.17
N ASP A 155 15.88 20.90 1.50
CA ASP A 155 16.96 20.11 0.88
C ASP A 155 16.68 19.92 -0.62
N VAL A 156 15.43 19.57 -0.97
CA VAL A 156 15.01 19.43 -2.36
C VAL A 156 15.03 20.78 -3.09
N GLN A 157 14.60 21.86 -2.45
CA GLN A 157 14.60 23.20 -3.05
C GLN A 157 16.01 23.68 -3.42
N LYS A 158 17.01 23.41 -2.58
CA LYS A 158 18.40 23.73 -2.90
C LYS A 158 18.86 22.99 -4.15
N PHE A 159 18.59 21.69 -4.23
CA PHE A 159 18.96 20.89 -5.38
C PHE A 159 18.22 21.30 -6.66
N VAL A 160 16.93 21.63 -6.56
CA VAL A 160 16.16 22.19 -7.69
C VAL A 160 16.81 23.46 -8.22
N GLY A 161 17.28 24.34 -7.32
CA GLY A 161 17.93 25.59 -7.69
C GLY A 161 19.25 25.43 -8.42
N THR A 162 19.87 24.25 -8.41
CA THR A 162 21.24 24.05 -8.92
C THR A 162 21.31 22.98 -10.00
N ALA A 163 20.59 21.86 -9.85
CA ALA A 163 20.68 20.70 -10.74
C ALA A 163 20.54 21.06 -12.24
N ARG A 164 19.52 21.84 -12.59
CA ARG A 164 19.33 22.32 -13.98
C ARG A 164 20.04 23.64 -14.25
N PRO A 165 19.87 24.70 -13.43
CA PRO A 165 20.44 26.01 -13.75
C PRO A 165 21.97 26.04 -13.80
N GLU A 166 22.63 25.34 -12.88
CA GLU A 166 24.09 25.36 -12.75
C GLU A 166 24.75 24.17 -13.45
N HIS A 167 24.11 22.99 -13.40
CA HIS A 167 24.71 21.75 -13.89
C HIS A 167 24.07 21.22 -15.19
N GLY A 168 22.98 21.82 -15.68
CA GLY A 168 22.35 21.43 -16.94
C GLY A 168 21.77 20.01 -16.92
N ALA A 169 21.26 19.55 -15.78
CA ALA A 169 20.68 18.21 -15.66
C ALA A 169 19.48 18.01 -16.61
N ASP A 170 19.54 16.95 -17.41
CA ASP A 170 18.36 16.41 -18.08
C ASP A 170 17.57 15.55 -17.10
N VAL A 171 18.29 14.72 -16.33
CA VAL A 171 17.77 13.89 -15.25
C VAL A 171 18.43 14.29 -13.94
N ALA A 172 17.62 14.78 -13.00
CA ALA A 172 18.07 15.18 -11.67
C ALA A 172 17.64 14.13 -10.64
N LEU A 173 18.60 13.53 -9.94
CA LEU A 173 18.40 12.42 -9.02
C LEU A 173 18.81 12.82 -7.60
N PHE A 174 17.89 12.71 -6.64
CA PHE A 174 18.17 12.97 -5.23
C PHE A 174 18.17 11.64 -4.46
N VAL A 175 19.34 11.18 -4.04
CA VAL A 175 19.55 9.89 -3.37
C VAL A 175 19.74 10.09 -1.88
N THR A 176 19.05 9.29 -1.08
CA THR A 176 19.22 9.30 0.38
C THR A 176 19.13 7.93 1.03
N THR A 177 19.84 7.77 2.15
CA THR A 177 19.81 6.57 2.99
C THR A 177 18.60 6.50 3.93
N CYS A 178 17.83 7.58 4.07
CA CYS A 178 16.62 7.59 4.90
C CYS A 178 15.38 7.12 4.14
N ARG A 179 14.35 6.68 4.87
CA ARG A 179 13.15 6.08 4.27
C ARG A 179 12.14 7.11 3.76
N ALA A 180 12.17 8.33 4.30
CA ALA A 180 11.07 9.27 4.12
C ALA A 180 11.55 10.61 3.57
N PHE A 181 10.81 11.10 2.58
CA PHE A 181 10.75 12.52 2.23
C PHE A 181 9.53 13.11 2.93
N THR A 182 9.61 14.36 3.40
CA THR A 182 8.39 15.03 3.85
C THR A 182 7.40 15.15 2.69
N ARG A 183 6.10 15.30 3.00
CA ARG A 183 5.06 15.46 1.97
C ARG A 183 5.37 16.62 1.03
N ASP A 184 5.87 17.72 1.59
CA ASP A 184 6.22 18.91 0.82
C ASP A 184 7.46 18.69 -0.04
N ALA A 185 8.46 17.98 0.48
CA ALA A 185 9.68 17.62 -0.26
C ALA A 185 9.34 16.72 -1.45
N LEU A 186 8.53 15.69 -1.24
CA LEU A 186 8.11 14.78 -2.31
C LEU A 186 7.23 15.51 -3.34
N GLY A 187 6.29 16.34 -2.87
CA GLY A 187 5.47 17.16 -3.76
C GLY A 187 6.30 18.14 -4.59
N LEU A 188 7.35 18.72 -4.02
CA LEU A 188 8.28 19.59 -4.75
C LEU A 188 9.10 18.79 -5.76
N ALA A 189 9.65 17.64 -5.37
CA ALA A 189 10.43 16.77 -6.25
C ALA A 189 9.61 16.37 -7.49
N LEU A 190 8.36 15.94 -7.30
CA LEU A 190 7.46 15.57 -8.40
C LEU A 190 7.14 16.76 -9.32
N ARG A 191 6.86 17.95 -8.77
CA ARG A 191 6.57 19.15 -9.58
C ARG A 191 7.76 19.65 -10.38
N GLN A 192 8.98 19.37 -9.92
CA GLN A 192 10.22 19.85 -10.53
C GLN A 192 10.97 18.74 -11.28
N ASP A 193 10.32 17.58 -11.45
CA ASP A 193 10.88 16.41 -12.11
C ASP A 193 12.26 15.99 -11.55
N ILE A 194 12.33 15.94 -10.21
CA ILE A 194 13.45 15.39 -9.46
C ILE A 194 13.10 13.97 -9.05
N VAL A 195 13.96 13.00 -9.38
CA VAL A 195 13.81 11.61 -8.97
C VAL A 195 14.19 11.46 -7.49
N ALA A 196 13.20 11.20 -6.62
CA ALA A 196 13.41 11.04 -5.19
C ALA A 196 13.72 9.57 -4.85
N MET A 197 15.01 9.25 -4.76
CA MET A 197 15.50 7.90 -4.47
C MET A 197 15.69 7.72 -2.96
N HIS A 198 14.62 7.28 -2.29
CA HIS A 198 14.64 6.91 -0.88
C HIS A 198 15.25 5.52 -0.65
N ARG A 199 15.50 5.19 0.62
CA ARG A 199 16.16 3.95 1.06
C ARG A 199 15.66 2.68 0.38
N ASP A 200 14.35 2.50 0.22
CA ASP A 200 13.82 1.25 -0.36
C ASP A 200 14.12 1.11 -1.86
N LEU A 201 14.11 2.23 -2.60
CA LEU A 201 14.51 2.27 -4.01
C LEU A 201 16.03 2.12 -4.14
N LEU A 202 16.80 2.79 -3.28
CA LEU A 202 18.24 2.62 -3.19
C LEU A 202 18.63 1.17 -2.87
N GLY A 203 17.94 0.52 -1.92
CA GLY A 203 18.15 -0.89 -1.61
C GLY A 203 17.81 -1.81 -2.77
N ALA A 204 16.80 -1.48 -3.59
CA ALA A 204 16.54 -2.21 -4.82
C ALA A 204 17.67 -2.01 -5.85
N TRP A 205 18.19 -0.78 -5.98
CA TRP A 205 19.30 -0.43 -6.86
C TRP A 205 20.57 -1.19 -6.49
N VAL A 206 20.92 -1.20 -5.20
CA VAL A 206 22.06 -1.92 -4.62
C VAL A 206 22.01 -3.41 -4.97
N ARG A 207 20.83 -4.05 -4.87
CA ARG A 207 20.66 -5.47 -5.21
C ARG A 207 20.69 -5.79 -6.70
N GLY A 208 20.77 -4.79 -7.57
CA GLY A 208 20.90 -4.98 -9.02
C GLY A 208 19.69 -4.56 -9.85
N ALA A 209 18.66 -3.91 -9.29
CA ALA A 209 17.69 -3.22 -10.13
C ALA A 209 18.40 -2.11 -10.92
N HIS A 210 18.08 -1.92 -12.21
CA HIS A 210 18.73 -0.89 -13.02
C HIS A 210 18.08 0.49 -12.82
N LEU A 211 18.88 1.55 -12.83
CA LEU A 211 18.47 2.94 -12.65
C LEU A 211 17.30 3.34 -13.58
N GLU A 212 17.33 2.92 -14.84
CA GLU A 212 16.28 3.19 -15.82
C GLU A 212 14.91 2.63 -15.41
N THR A 213 14.89 1.52 -14.67
CA THR A 213 13.65 0.92 -14.15
C THR A 213 13.15 1.62 -12.89
N LEU A 214 14.03 2.32 -12.17
CA LEU A 214 13.72 2.99 -10.90
C LEU A 214 13.30 4.46 -11.09
N ILE A 215 13.83 5.14 -12.11
CA ILE A 215 13.46 6.53 -12.43
C ILE A 215 11.93 6.71 -12.57
N PRO A 216 11.19 5.83 -13.30
CA PRO A 216 9.73 5.96 -13.43
C PRO A 216 8.96 5.71 -12.14
N LEU A 217 9.57 5.05 -11.14
CA LEU A 217 8.93 4.74 -9.86
C LEU A 217 8.93 5.92 -8.88
N ASN A 218 9.44 7.07 -9.29
CA ASN A 218 9.47 8.30 -8.52
C ASN A 218 8.09 8.62 -7.91
N GLY A 219 8.03 8.81 -6.59
CA GLY A 219 6.78 9.08 -5.85
C GLY A 219 5.90 7.86 -5.54
N SER A 220 6.20 6.69 -6.10
CA SER A 220 5.52 5.44 -5.73
C SER A 220 6.29 4.74 -4.59
N GLY A 221 5.73 4.75 -3.38
CA GLY A 221 6.33 4.02 -2.24
C GLY A 221 6.82 4.87 -1.07
N GLY A 222 6.64 6.20 -1.12
CA GLY A 222 6.80 7.06 0.06
C GLY A 222 5.74 6.70 1.11
N GLY A 223 6.05 5.73 1.96
CA GLY A 223 5.14 5.14 2.95
C GLY A 223 4.50 6.19 3.83
N THR A 224 3.30 6.63 3.45
CA THR A 224 2.38 7.25 4.40
C THR A 224 1.89 6.13 5.29
N GLY A 225 2.31 6.14 6.56
CA GLY A 225 1.83 5.21 7.56
C GLY A 225 0.31 5.15 7.53
N ARG A 226 -0.23 3.93 7.49
CA ARG A 226 -1.64 3.61 7.72
C ARG A 226 -2.17 4.47 8.88
N ARG A 227 -2.96 5.51 8.57
CA ARG A 227 -3.82 6.17 9.54
C ARG A 227 -4.87 5.14 9.98
N ARG A 228 -4.80 4.69 11.24
CA ARG A 228 -5.97 4.10 11.90
C ARG A 228 -7.05 5.19 11.99
N PRO A 229 -8.30 4.93 11.57
CA PRO A 229 -9.38 5.85 11.86
C PRO A 229 -9.63 5.84 13.37
N SER A 230 -9.56 7.00 13.99
CA SER A 230 -10.03 7.24 15.35
C SER A 230 -11.55 7.10 15.36
N THR A 231 -12.03 6.01 15.94
CA THR A 231 -13.38 5.91 16.52
C THR A 231 -13.31 6.27 17.99
#